data_AF-A0A1H3SPR2-F1
#
_entry.id   AF-A0A1H3SPR2-F1
#
_cell.length_a   1.000
_cell.length_b   1.000
_cell.length_c   1.000
_cell.angle_alpha   90.00
_cell.angle_beta   90.00
_cell.angle_gamma   90.00
#
_symmetry.space_group_name_H-M   'P 1'
#
loop_
_entity.id
_entity.type
_entity.pdbx_description
1 polymer ?
#
loop_
_entity_poly.entity_id
_entity_poly.type
_entity_poly.pdbx_seq_one_letter_code
_entity_poly.pdbx_strand_id
1 'polypeptide(L)'
;MERKELAESLNVAYSTLTNWENGVKEPDLKNFKKIASYFGVSTDYLLNHEIADNELLREGEDKQQLIANFSQKLYEQYMSIPDQHKPKVEKELLEYVNYLRFKTRTNSESN
;
A
#
# COMPACT_ATOMS: atom_id res chain seq x y z
N MET A 1 -10.83 -6.80 5.03
CA MET A 1 -11.67 -6.74 3.82
C MET A 1 -11.38 -7.96 3.00
N GLU A 2 -12.39 -8.74 2.64
CA GLU A 2 -12.19 -9.84 1.71
C GLU A 2 -12.15 -9.33 0.26
N ARG A 3 -11.39 -10.01 -0.61
CA ARG A 3 -11.30 -9.64 -2.05
C ARG A 3 -12.68 -9.54 -2.72
N LYS A 4 -13.64 -10.35 -2.27
CA LYS A 4 -15.02 -10.33 -2.77
C LYS A 4 -15.73 -9.01 -2.43
N GLU A 5 -15.64 -8.58 -1.18
CA GLU A 5 -16.19 -7.29 -0.72
C GLU A 5 -15.54 -6.11 -1.47
N LEU A 6 -14.24 -6.19 -1.74
CA LEU A 6 -13.53 -5.17 -2.51
C LEU A 6 -14.01 -5.11 -3.96
N ALA A 7 -14.19 -6.26 -4.61
CA ALA A 7 -14.70 -6.32 -5.98
C ALA A 7 -16.13 -5.73 -6.08
N GLU A 8 -16.98 -6.04 -5.11
CA GLU A 8 -18.33 -5.49 -4.99
C GLU A 8 -18.29 -3.97 -4.80
N SER A 9 -17.45 -3.47 -3.89
CA SER A 9 -17.27 -2.03 -3.64
C SER A 9 -16.73 -1.29 -4.86
N LEU A 10 -15.83 -1.92 -5.59
CA LEU A 10 -15.29 -1.43 -6.86
C LEU A 10 -16.22 -1.67 -8.05
N ASN A 11 -17.40 -2.29 -7.86
CA ASN A 11 -18.35 -2.66 -8.92
C ASN A 11 -17.66 -3.34 -10.12
N VAL A 12 -16.79 -4.30 -9.85
CA VAL A 12 -16.10 -5.11 -10.86
C VAL A 12 -16.29 -6.59 -10.56
N ALA A 13 -16.15 -7.42 -11.59
CA ALA A 13 -16.17 -8.86 -11.38
C ALA A 13 -14.97 -9.27 -10.52
N TYR A 14 -15.17 -10.27 -9.65
CA TYR A 14 -14.10 -10.83 -8.81
C TYR A 14 -12.87 -11.22 -9.66
N SER A 15 -13.11 -11.87 -10.80
CA SER A 15 -12.05 -12.26 -11.74
C SER A 15 -11.29 -11.07 -12.34
N THR A 16 -11.96 -9.93 -12.52
CA THR A 16 -11.29 -8.69 -12.98
C THR A 16 -10.34 -8.17 -11.92
N LEU A 17 -10.78 -8.11 -10.65
CA LEU A 17 -9.92 -7.73 -9.54
C LEU A 17 -8.73 -8.69 -9.38
N THR A 18 -8.97 -10.01 -9.45
CA THR A 18 -7.90 -11.02 -9.38
C THR A 18 -6.89 -10.86 -10.52
N ASN A 19 -7.35 -10.57 -11.74
CA ASN A 19 -6.45 -10.34 -12.87
C ASN A 19 -5.59 -9.08 -12.68
N TRP A 20 -6.14 -8.04 -12.04
CA TRP A 20 -5.39 -6.84 -11.68
C TRP A 20 -4.33 -7.12 -10.62
N GLU A 21 -4.70 -7.79 -9.53
CA GLU A 21 -3.76 -8.16 -8.45
C GLU A 21 -2.61 -9.05 -8.94
N ASN A 22 -2.89 -9.95 -9.89
CA ASN A 22 -1.91 -10.88 -10.45
C ASN A 22 -1.12 -10.29 -11.64
N GLY A 23 -1.39 -9.05 -12.05
CA GLY A 23 -0.73 -8.42 -13.21
C GLY A 23 -1.08 -9.02 -14.57
N VAL A 24 -2.12 -9.86 -14.66
CA VAL A 24 -2.60 -10.46 -15.91
C VAL A 24 -3.23 -9.39 -16.81
N LYS A 25 -3.88 -8.41 -16.20
CA LYS A 25 -4.49 -7.28 -16.90
C LYS A 25 -4.35 -6.05 -16.01
N GLU A 26 -4.17 -4.87 -16.61
CA GLU A 26 -4.20 -3.62 -15.85
C GLU A 26 -5.62 -3.02 -15.81
N PRO A 27 -5.96 -2.27 -14.74
CA PRO A 27 -7.15 -1.44 -14.72
C PRO A 27 -7.06 -0.36 -15.82
N ASP A 28 -8.20 -0.01 -16.42
CA ASP A 28 -8.25 1.19 -17.27
C ASP A 28 -8.25 2.47 -16.41
N LEU A 29 -8.09 3.64 -17.05
CA LEU A 29 -8.05 4.93 -16.36
C LEU A 29 -9.29 5.18 -15.48
N LYS A 30 -10.46 4.70 -15.90
CA LYS A 30 -11.71 4.85 -15.15
C LYS A 30 -11.66 4.03 -13.86
N ASN A 31 -11.23 2.78 -13.94
CA ASN A 31 -11.08 1.89 -12.80
C ASN A 31 -9.94 2.35 -11.88
N PHE A 32 -8.83 2.86 -12.43
CA PHE A 32 -7.76 3.47 -11.64
C PHE A 32 -8.27 4.62 -10.75
N LYS A 33 -9.03 5.56 -11.32
CA LYS A 33 -9.64 6.66 -10.54
C LYS A 33 -10.59 6.14 -9.47
N LYS A 34 -11.33 5.06 -9.76
CA LYS A 34 -12.24 4.45 -8.81
C LYS A 34 -11.49 3.81 -7.63
N ILE A 35 -10.41 3.09 -7.91
CA ILE A 35 -9.54 2.50 -6.89
C ILE A 35 -8.93 3.61 -6.03
N ALA A 36 -8.38 4.66 -6.65
CA ALA A 36 -7.78 5.79 -5.94
C ALA A 36 -8.78 6.46 -4.98
N SER A 37 -9.98 6.76 -5.49
CA SER A 37 -11.05 7.35 -4.69
C SER A 37 -11.53 6.43 -3.55
N TYR A 38 -11.54 5.12 -3.78
CA TYR A 38 -11.96 4.15 -2.77
C TYR A 38 -10.99 4.09 -1.59
N PHE A 39 -9.69 4.13 -1.86
CA PHE A 39 -8.64 4.10 -0.84
C PHE A 39 -8.26 5.50 -0.31
N GLY A 40 -8.82 6.58 -0.89
CA GLY A 40 -8.49 7.95 -0.49
C GLY A 40 -7.07 8.37 -0.85
N VAL A 41 -6.50 7.80 -1.92
CA VAL A 41 -5.14 8.08 -2.42
C VAL A 41 -5.16 8.79 -3.77
N SER A 42 -4.03 9.36 -4.21
CA SER A 42 -3.91 9.92 -5.55
C SER A 42 -3.81 8.81 -6.61
N THR A 43 -4.17 9.09 -7.86
CA THR A 43 -3.92 8.15 -8.96
C THR A 43 -2.43 7.96 -9.23
N ASP A 44 -1.63 9.00 -8.97
CA ASP A 44 -0.17 8.96 -9.08
C ASP A 44 0.43 7.91 -8.13
N TYR A 45 -0.05 7.85 -6.89
CA TYR A 45 0.33 6.84 -5.90
C TYR A 45 0.07 5.40 -6.37
N LEU A 46 -0.97 5.17 -7.19
CA LEU A 46 -1.27 3.84 -7.73
C LEU A 46 -0.38 3.44 -8.92
N LEU A 47 0.15 4.43 -9.64
CA LEU A 47 0.95 4.21 -10.84
C LEU A 47 2.44 4.10 -10.50
N ASN A 48 2.90 4.90 -9.54
CA ASN A 48 4.27 4.87 -9.04
C ASN A 48 4.44 3.68 -8.08
N HIS A 49 4.86 2.54 -8.63
CA HIS A 49 5.27 1.35 -7.88
C HIS A 49 6.60 1.56 -7.12
N GLU A 50 7.31 2.62 -7.45
CA GLU A 50 8.55 3.02 -6.82
C GLU A 50 8.29 4.37 -6.17
N ILE A 51 8.24 4.39 -4.83
CA ILE A 51 8.57 5.62 -4.14
C ILE A 51 10.07 5.75 -4.38
N ALA A 52 10.45 6.48 -5.42
CA ALA A 52 11.84 6.70 -5.72
C ALA A 52 12.49 7.28 -4.45
N ASP A 53 13.71 6.86 -4.11
CA ASP A 53 14.36 7.25 -2.84
C ASP A 53 14.35 8.78 -2.61
N ASN A 54 14.26 9.56 -3.69
CA ASN A 54 14.14 11.02 -3.74
C ASN A 54 12.75 11.59 -3.42
N GLU A 55 11.67 10.80 -3.42
CA GLU A 55 10.36 11.22 -2.89
C GLU A 55 10.27 11.07 -1.36
N LEU A 56 11.04 10.13 -0.78
CA LEU A 56 11.15 9.97 0.67
C LEU A 56 12.23 10.88 1.28
N LEU A 57 13.28 11.17 0.52
CA LEU A 57 14.36 12.05 0.92
C LEU A 57 14.29 13.32 0.08
N ARG A 58 13.79 14.42 0.66
CA ARG A 58 14.08 15.73 0.06
C ARG A 58 15.60 15.90 0.05
N GLU A 59 16.17 16.48 -1.00
CA GLU A 59 17.61 16.77 -1.05
C GLU A 59 18.04 17.51 0.22
N GLY A 60 18.87 16.86 1.05
CA GLY A 60 19.35 17.39 2.32
C GLY A 60 18.68 16.84 3.60
N GLU A 61 17.67 15.96 3.50
CA GLU A 61 17.07 15.32 4.69
C GLU A 61 17.93 14.13 5.22
N ASP A 62 18.16 14.11 6.52
CA ASP A 62 18.83 13.01 7.21
C ASP A 62 17.89 11.79 7.30
N LYS A 63 18.40 10.60 6.95
CA LYS A 63 17.68 9.32 7.10
C LYS A 63 17.14 9.10 8.51
N GLN A 64 17.82 9.59 9.54
CA GLN A 64 17.34 9.52 10.92
C GLN A 64 16.06 10.36 11.12
N GLN A 65 16.03 11.54 10.51
CA GLN A 65 14.89 12.45 10.57
C GLN A 65 13.71 11.89 9.77
N LEU A 66 13.98 11.24 8.64
CA LEU A 66 12.97 10.50 7.87
C LEU A 66 12.35 9.37 8.69
N ILE A 67 13.16 8.53 9.33
CA ILE A 67 12.69 7.43 10.18
C ILE A 67 11.85 7.97 11.34
N ALA A 68 12.30 9.07 11.96
CA ALA A 68 11.56 9.73 13.04
C ALA A 68 10.19 10.23 12.56
N ASN A 69 10.14 10.91 11.41
CA ASN A 69 8.91 11.43 10.81
C ASN A 69 7.93 10.30 10.44
N PHE A 70 8.44 9.23 9.84
CA PHE A 70 7.62 8.08 9.46
C PHE A 70 7.07 7.35 10.69
N SER A 71 7.93 7.11 11.69
CA SER A 71 7.53 6.48 12.95
C SER A 71 6.47 7.30 13.69
N GLN A 72 6.63 8.63 13.69
CA GLN A 72 5.66 9.54 14.30
C GLN A 72 4.29 9.47 13.60
N LYS A 73 4.25 9.57 12.27
CA LYS A 73 2.99 9.48 11.50
C LYS A 73 2.29 8.14 11.68
N LEU A 74 3.04 7.03 11.66
CA LEU A 74 2.49 5.70 11.91
C LEU A 74 1.88 5.60 13.31
N TYR A 75 2.59 6.11 14.32
CA TYR A 75 2.11 6.10 15.70
C TYR A 75 0.83 6.92 15.88
N GLU A 76 0.77 8.13 15.32
CA GLU A 76 -0.42 8.98 15.37
C GLU A 76 -1.64 8.30 14.74
N GLN A 77 -1.47 7.71 13.56
CA GLN A 77 -2.54 6.96 12.90
C GLN A 77 -2.98 5.76 13.74
N TYR A 78 -2.04 4.97 14.26
CA TYR A 78 -2.35 3.83 15.12
C TYR A 78 -3.08 4.23 16.40
N MET A 79 -2.73 5.37 17.02
CA MET A 79 -3.39 5.85 18.23
C MET A 79 -4.84 6.31 17.99
N SER A 80 -5.19 6.69 16.77
CA SER A 80 -6.58 7.02 16.41
C SER A 80 -7.49 5.80 16.27
N ILE A 81 -6.94 4.60 16.25
CA ILE A 81 -7.68 3.34 16.07
C ILE A 81 -8.29 2.91 17.41
N PRO A 82 -9.58 2.52 17.46
CA PRO A 82 -10.19 1.97 18.68
C PRO A 82 -9.46 0.73 19.20
N ASP A 83 -9.30 0.61 20.52
CA ASP A 83 -8.48 -0.44 21.15
C ASP A 83 -8.86 -1.86 20.74
N GLN A 84 -10.15 -2.14 20.52
CA GLN A 84 -10.63 -3.44 20.06
C GLN A 84 -10.08 -3.88 18.70
N HIS A 85 -9.63 -2.94 17.85
CA HIS A 85 -9.10 -3.22 16.52
C HIS A 85 -7.55 -3.26 16.49
N LYS A 86 -6.88 -2.70 17.51
CA LYS A 86 -5.41 -2.62 17.57
C LYS A 86 -4.71 -3.97 17.40
N PRO A 87 -5.13 -5.08 18.06
CA PRO A 87 -4.45 -6.37 17.91
C PRO A 87 -4.47 -6.91 16.48
N LYS A 88 -5.55 -6.66 15.73
CA LYS A 88 -5.66 -7.07 14.33
C LYS A 88 -4.73 -6.26 13.45
N VAL A 89 -4.69 -4.93 13.66
CA VAL A 89 -3.83 -4.02 12.90
C VAL A 89 -2.35 -4.35 13.13
N GLU A 90 -1.94 -4.58 14.37
CA GLU A 90 -0.56 -4.99 14.70
C GLU A 90 -0.15 -6.26 13.95
N LYS A 91 -1.02 -7.27 13.96
CA LYS A 91 -0.78 -8.53 13.24
C LYS A 91 -0.63 -8.29 11.74
N GLU A 92 -1.56 -7.56 11.12
CA GLU A 92 -1.55 -7.28 9.68
C GLU A 92 -0.32 -6.45 9.27
N LEU A 93 0.08 -5.46 10.08
CA LEU A 93 1.30 -4.67 9.85
C LEU A 93 2.56 -5.54 9.87
N LEU A 94 2.67 -6.44 10.84
CA LEU A 94 3.80 -7.37 10.93
C LEU A 94 3.85 -8.33 9.73
N GLU A 95 2.70 -8.88 9.33
CA GLU A 95 2.60 -9.73 8.14
C GLU A 95 3.02 -8.98 6.88
N TYR A 96 2.59 -7.74 6.73
CA TYR A 96 2.95 -6.91 5.58
C TYR A 96 4.44 -6.55 5.55
N VAL A 97 5.03 -6.18 6.69
CA VAL A 97 6.48 -5.92 6.77
C VAL A 97 7.29 -7.17 6.42
N ASN A 98 6.85 -8.36 6.86
CA ASN A 98 7.49 -9.62 6.50
C ASN A 98 7.37 -9.91 4.99
N TYR A 99 6.19 -9.67 4.40
CA TYR A 99 5.99 -9.79 2.96
C TYR A 99 6.91 -8.85 2.17
N LEU A 100 7.01 -7.58 2.57
CA LEU A 100 7.90 -6.61 1.92
C LEU A 100 9.36 -7.05 2.02
N ARG A 101 9.80 -7.56 3.19
CA ARG A 101 11.16 -8.11 3.37
C ARG A 101 11.42 -9.29 2.44
N PHE A 102 10.43 -10.14 2.19
CA PHE A 102 10.56 -11.24 1.25
C PHE A 102 10.68 -10.73 -0.20
N LYS A 103 9.80 -9.81 -0.61
CA LYS A 103 9.76 -9.25 -1.97
C LYS A 103 11.04 -8.50 -2.35
N THR A 104 11.67 -7.79 -1.42
CA THR A 104 12.92 -7.07 -1.69
C THR A 104 14.10 -8.01 -1.91
N ARG A 105 14.10 -9.21 -1.33
CA ARG A 105 15.13 -10.24 -1.55
C ARG A 105 14.97 -10.96 -2.89
N THR A 106 13.74 -11.22 -3.32
CA THR A 106 13.49 -11.89 -4.61
C THR A 106 13.77 -10.97 -5.81
N ASN A 107 13.55 -9.67 -5.66
CA ASN A 107 13.81 -8.70 -6.73
C ASN A 107 15.31 -8.43 -6.96
N SER A 108 16.18 -8.66 -5.95
CA SER A 108 17.64 -8.55 -6.11
C SER A 108 18.30 -9.73 -6.83
N GLU A 109 17.58 -10.84 -7.03
CA GLU A 109 18.11 -12.06 -7.70
C GLU A 109 17.72 -12.15 -9.19
N SER A 110 16.99 -11.16 -9.71
CA SER A 110 16.50 -11.13 -11.12
C SER A 110 17.17 -10.08 -12.01
N ASN A 111 18.30 -9.51 -11.58
CA ASN A 111 19.12 -8.56 -12.36
C ASN A 111 20.55 -9.08 -12.53
#